data_AF-A0A755HGL9-F1
#
_entry.id   AF-A0A755HGL9-F1
#
_cell.length_a   1.000
_cell.length_b   1.000
_cell.length_c   1.000
_cell.angle_alpha   90.00
_cell.angle_beta   90.00
_cell.angle_gamma   90.00
#
_symmetry.space_group_name_H-M   'P 1'
#
loop_
_entity.id
_entity.type
_entity.pdbx_description
1 polymer ?
#
loop_
_entity_poly.entity_id
_entity_poly.type
_entity_poly.pdbx_seq_one_letter_code
_entity_poly.pdbx_strand_id
1 'polypeptide(L)'
;SSDILDAEKYPEMVFKSTKWHFEDNKPVSIDGLLTMKGVTKPVTLTTTKFGCYMSPIFKAQVCGGDFVTQIDRTQWGVDYLVDMGMTKVVDIKIQAEAVKQ
;
A
#
# COMPACT_ATOMS: atom_id res chain seq x y z
N SER A 1 -0.61 20.66 4.04
CA SER A 1 -1.40 21.32 5.09
C SER A 1 -1.66 20.36 6.23
N SER A 2 -1.79 20.88 7.45
CA SER A 2 -2.29 20.18 8.64
C SER A 2 -3.72 19.63 8.47
N ASP A 3 -4.50 20.21 7.54
CA ASP A 3 -5.86 19.75 7.23
C ASP A 3 -5.89 18.41 6.48
N ILE A 4 -4.76 17.96 5.91
CA ILE A 4 -4.68 16.73 5.12
C ILE A 4 -3.65 15.78 5.74
N LEU A 5 -2.44 15.70 5.17
CA LEU A 5 -1.41 14.74 5.61
C LEU A 5 -0.50 15.28 6.71
N ASP A 6 -0.47 16.61 6.92
CA ASP A 6 0.39 17.26 7.92
C ASP A 6 1.86 16.80 7.81
N ALA A 7 2.43 16.88 6.60
CA ALA A 7 3.73 16.30 6.26
C ALA A 7 4.92 16.89 7.04
N GLU A 8 4.80 18.11 7.58
CA GLU A 8 5.81 18.69 8.47
C GLU A 8 5.91 17.90 9.79
N LYS A 9 4.78 17.40 10.30
CA LYS A 9 4.70 16.60 11.53
C LYS A 9 4.79 15.09 11.28
N TYR A 10 4.24 14.62 10.18
CA TYR A 10 4.23 13.21 9.77
C TYR A 10 4.84 13.06 8.36
N PRO A 11 6.18 13.06 8.25
CA PRO A 11 6.86 13.06 6.96
C PRO A 11 6.72 11.74 6.18
N GLU A 12 6.31 10.67 6.84
CA GLU A 12 6.24 9.32 6.27
C GLU A 12 4.84 8.71 6.42
N MET A 13 4.46 7.95 5.40
CA MET A 13 3.41 6.92 5.48
C MET A 13 4.09 5.55 5.37
N VAL A 14 3.73 4.64 6.27
CA VAL A 14 4.42 3.35 6.38
C VAL A 14 3.41 2.22 6.32
N PHE A 15 3.58 1.32 5.36
CA PHE A 15 2.89 0.04 5.34
C PHE A 15 3.85 -1.07 5.77
N LYS A 16 3.46 -1.86 6.77
CA LYS A 16 4.20 -3.06 7.20
C LYS A 16 3.33 -4.29 7.03
N SER A 17 3.74 -5.22 6.16
CA SER A 17 3.02 -6.48 6.01
C SER A 17 3.10 -7.30 7.30
N THR A 18 1.98 -7.93 7.65
CA THR A 18 1.86 -8.84 8.80
C THR A 18 1.65 -10.28 8.35
N LYS A 19 0.99 -10.49 7.21
CA LYS A 19 0.77 -11.81 6.63
C LYS A 19 0.65 -11.73 5.11
N TRP A 20 1.24 -12.70 4.44
CA TRP A 20 1.09 -12.92 3.01
C TRP A 20 0.26 -14.17 2.79
N HIS A 21 -0.72 -14.10 1.91
CA HIS A 21 -1.57 -15.23 1.54
C HIS A 21 -1.22 -15.69 0.14
N PHE A 22 -1.05 -17.00 -0.03
CA PHE A 22 -0.58 -17.60 -1.27
C PHE A 22 -1.56 -18.62 -1.81
N GLU A 23 -1.69 -18.65 -3.13
CA GLU A 23 -2.34 -19.71 -3.90
C GLU A 23 -1.39 -20.10 -5.03
N ASP A 24 -1.19 -21.41 -5.24
CA ASP A 24 -0.26 -21.93 -6.27
C ASP A 24 1.13 -21.26 -6.28
N ASN A 25 1.70 -21.05 -5.07
CA ASN A 25 2.97 -20.36 -4.84
C ASN A 25 3.03 -18.90 -5.35
N LYS A 26 1.88 -18.24 -5.50
CA LYS A 26 1.79 -16.81 -5.86
C LYS A 26 1.04 -16.03 -4.77
N PRO A 27 1.48 -14.82 -4.42
CA PRO A 27 0.77 -14.01 -3.45
C PRO A 27 -0.55 -13.52 -4.04
N VAL A 28 -1.66 -13.76 -3.36
CA VAL A 28 -3.00 -13.31 -3.78
C VAL A 28 -3.49 -12.12 -2.95
N SER A 29 -3.04 -12.02 -1.70
CA SER A 29 -3.29 -10.86 -0.85
C SER A 29 -2.24 -10.71 0.24
N ILE A 30 -2.12 -9.49 0.76
CA ILE A 30 -1.14 -9.12 1.79
C ILE A 30 -1.86 -8.31 2.86
N ASP A 31 -1.98 -8.87 4.06
CA ASP A 31 -2.45 -8.13 5.23
C ASP A 31 -1.30 -7.29 5.80
N GLY A 32 -1.58 -6.07 6.21
CA GLY A 32 -0.59 -5.22 6.85
C GLY A 32 -1.19 -4.11 7.68
N LEU A 33 -0.31 -3.33 8.27
CA LEU A 33 -0.63 -2.14 9.04
C LEU A 33 -0.18 -0.92 8.27
N LEU A 34 -1.12 -0.02 7.97
CA LEU A 34 -0.85 1.29 7.38
C LEU A 34 -0.84 2.35 8.48
N THR A 35 0.31 2.98 8.66
CA THR A 35 0.48 4.19 9.46
C THR A 35 0.44 5.41 8.56
N MET A 36 -0.54 6.30 8.80
CA MET A 36 -0.69 7.58 8.12
C MET A 36 -1.16 8.63 9.13
N LYS A 37 -0.57 9.83 9.09
CA LYS A 37 -0.88 10.93 10.04
C LYS A 37 -0.82 10.51 11.53
N GLY A 38 0.13 9.64 11.87
CA GLY A 38 0.32 9.11 13.24
C GLY A 38 -0.69 8.04 13.68
N VAL A 39 -1.70 7.72 12.87
CA VAL A 39 -2.70 6.68 13.16
C VAL A 39 -2.32 5.39 12.42
N THR A 40 -2.43 4.24 13.10
CA THR A 40 -2.16 2.92 12.49
C THR A 40 -3.43 2.09 12.42
N LYS A 41 -3.74 1.55 11.24
CA LYS A 41 -4.92 0.68 11.00
C LYS A 41 -4.56 -0.50 10.10
N PRO A 42 -5.26 -1.64 10.23
CA PRO A 42 -5.09 -2.76 9.32
C PRO A 42 -5.63 -2.44 7.92
N VAL A 43 -4.91 -2.87 6.90
CA VAL A 43 -5.27 -2.78 5.48
C VAL A 43 -4.83 -4.07 4.78
N THR A 44 -5.67 -4.59 3.90
CA THR A 44 -5.34 -5.75 3.06
C THR A 44 -5.16 -5.30 1.63
N LEU A 45 -3.99 -5.56 1.06
CA LEU A 45 -3.72 -5.36 -0.36
C LEU A 45 -4.10 -6.61 -1.15
N THR A 46 -4.86 -6.45 -2.22
CA THR A 46 -5.14 -7.54 -3.18
C THR A 46 -4.10 -7.51 -4.29
N THR A 47 -3.49 -8.65 -4.59
CA THR A 47 -2.55 -8.77 -5.71
C THR A 47 -3.34 -8.91 -7.01
N THR A 48 -3.10 -8.02 -7.98
CA THR A 48 -3.71 -8.10 -9.32
C THR A 48 -2.76 -8.65 -10.36
N LYS A 49 -1.45 -8.54 -10.13
CA LYS A 49 -0.40 -9.09 -10.99
C LYS A 49 0.79 -9.48 -10.14
N PHE A 50 1.41 -10.61 -10.45
CA PHE A 50 2.68 -11.01 -9.84
C PHE A 50 3.48 -11.89 -10.79
N GLY A 51 4.79 -11.66 -10.83
CA GLY A 51 5.70 -12.49 -11.62
C GLY A 51 7.15 -12.27 -11.22
N CYS A 52 7.98 -13.27 -11.56
CA CYS A 52 9.42 -13.18 -11.38
C CYS A 52 10.12 -13.58 -12.67
N TYR A 53 11.29 -12.98 -12.93
CA TYR A 53 12.14 -13.30 -14.06
C TYR A 53 13.62 -13.16 -13.68
N MET A 54 14.51 -13.79 -14.46
CA MET A 54 15.95 -13.53 -14.34
C MET A 54 16.30 -12.26 -15.11
N SER A 55 16.69 -11.20 -14.41
CA SER A 55 17.07 -9.94 -15.04
C SER A 55 18.46 -10.02 -15.66
N PRO A 56 18.63 -9.72 -16.96
CA PRO A 56 19.96 -9.66 -17.58
C PRO A 56 20.78 -8.46 -17.10
N ILE A 57 20.11 -7.38 -16.65
CA ILE A 57 20.77 -6.15 -16.16
C ILE A 57 21.36 -6.38 -14.77
N PHE A 58 20.54 -6.91 -13.84
CA PHE A 58 20.95 -7.13 -12.46
C PHE A 58 21.67 -8.46 -12.25
N LYS A 59 21.63 -9.36 -13.25
CA LYS A 59 22.15 -10.74 -13.14
C LYS A 59 21.59 -11.48 -11.92
N ALA A 60 20.35 -11.15 -11.54
CA ALA A 60 19.66 -11.65 -10.36
C ALA A 60 18.17 -11.85 -10.66
N GLN A 61 17.50 -12.66 -9.84
CA GLN A 61 16.05 -12.80 -9.91
C GLN A 61 15.40 -11.48 -9.51
N VAL A 62 14.45 -11.01 -10.33
CA VAL A 62 13.59 -9.87 -10.03
C VAL A 62 12.16 -10.37 -9.93
N CYS A 63 11.47 -10.00 -8.87
CA CYS A 63 10.04 -10.24 -8.71
C CYS A 63 9.31 -8.90 -8.67
N GLY A 64 8.16 -8.82 -9.32
CA GLY A 64 7.33 -7.63 -9.34
C GLY A 64 5.86 -7.96 -9.24
N GLY A 65 5.08 -6.99 -8.78
CA GLY A 65 3.64 -7.14 -8.70
C GLY A 65 2.90 -5.81 -8.61
N ASP A 66 1.61 -5.91 -8.94
CA ASP A 66 0.63 -4.84 -8.82
C ASP A 66 -0.33 -5.19 -7.69
N PHE A 67 -0.61 -4.23 -6.83
CA PHE A 67 -1.43 -4.41 -5.64
C PHE A 67 -2.44 -3.27 -5.52
N VAL A 68 -3.66 -3.60 -5.08
CA VAL A 68 -4.75 -2.63 -4.93
C VAL A 68 -5.46 -2.77 -3.60
N THR A 69 -5.99 -1.66 -3.11
CA THR A 69 -6.97 -1.63 -2.02
C THR A 69 -7.80 -0.36 -2.12
N GLN A 70 -8.92 -0.32 -1.41
CA GLN A 70 -9.62 0.92 -1.10
C GLN A 70 -9.55 1.17 0.40
N ILE A 71 -9.40 2.43 0.80
CA ILE A 71 -9.43 2.83 2.20
C ILE A 71 -10.47 3.94 2.41
N ASP A 72 -11.05 3.98 3.61
CA ASP A 72 -11.75 5.16 4.11
C ASP A 72 -10.73 6.08 4.80
N ARG A 73 -10.33 7.17 4.13
CA ARG A 73 -9.27 8.07 4.62
C ARG A 73 -9.61 8.75 5.95
N THR A 74 -10.89 8.79 6.34
CA THR A 74 -11.32 9.34 7.63
C THR A 74 -10.84 8.49 8.81
N GLN A 75 -10.55 7.20 8.61
CA GLN A 75 -10.01 6.34 9.66
C GLN A 75 -8.63 6.77 10.17
N TRP A 76 -7.92 7.62 9.42
CA TRP A 76 -6.65 8.25 9.78
C TRP A 76 -6.77 9.75 10.04
N GLY A 77 -8.00 10.28 10.18
CA GLY A 77 -8.23 11.70 10.44
C GLY A 77 -7.92 12.60 9.24
N VAL A 78 -8.03 12.08 8.01
CA VAL A 78 -7.95 12.85 6.77
C VAL A 78 -9.36 13.04 6.23
N ASP A 79 -10.11 13.96 6.80
CA ASP A 79 -11.54 14.21 6.55
C ASP A 79 -11.82 15.52 5.77
N TYR A 80 -10.75 16.24 5.37
CA TYR A 80 -10.84 17.48 4.58
C TYR A 80 -11.88 17.39 3.45
N LEU A 81 -12.85 18.31 3.44
CA LEU A 81 -13.95 18.41 2.46
C LEU A 81 -14.92 17.23 2.37
N VAL A 82 -14.84 16.21 3.24
CA VAL A 82 -15.79 15.07 3.22
C VAL A 82 -17.22 15.56 3.43
N ASP A 83 -17.44 16.46 4.41
CA ASP A 83 -18.78 17.04 4.68
C ASP A 83 -19.28 17.94 3.54
N MET A 84 -18.39 18.38 2.66
CA MET A 84 -18.71 19.15 1.45
C MET A 84 -18.93 18.26 0.22
N GLY A 85 -19.03 16.95 0.41
CA GLY A 85 -19.33 15.97 -0.64
C GLY A 85 -18.10 15.33 -1.29
N MET A 86 -16.88 15.63 -0.83
CA MET A 86 -15.69 14.92 -1.32
C MET A 86 -15.71 13.47 -0.83
N THR A 87 -15.34 12.52 -1.69
CA THR A 87 -15.28 11.12 -1.29
C THR A 87 -14.32 10.90 -0.12
N LYS A 88 -14.74 10.03 0.79
CA LYS A 88 -13.90 9.45 1.85
C LYS A 88 -13.15 8.19 1.39
N VAL A 89 -13.55 7.62 0.26
CA VAL A 89 -12.94 6.42 -0.31
C VAL A 89 -11.77 6.82 -1.20
N VAL A 90 -10.60 6.24 -0.95
CA VAL A 90 -9.38 6.44 -1.74
C VAL A 90 -8.93 5.09 -2.28
N ASP A 91 -8.76 5.01 -3.60
CA ASP A 91 -8.12 3.88 -4.27
C ASP A 91 -6.61 3.99 -4.12
N ILE A 92 -5.99 2.93 -3.62
CA ILE A 92 -4.53 2.77 -3.58
C ILE A 92 -4.14 1.74 -4.63
N LYS A 93 -3.21 2.11 -5.51
CA LYS A 93 -2.63 1.24 -6.53
C LYS A 93 -1.12 1.31 -6.41
N ILE A 94 -0.49 0.17 -6.16
CA ILE A 94 0.94 0.05 -5.91
C ILE A 94 1.51 -0.85 -6.99
N GLN A 95 2.60 -0.42 -7.63
CA GLN A 95 3.45 -1.25 -8.46
C GLN A 95 4.83 -1.28 -7.80
N ALA A 96 5.37 -2.48 -7.60
CA ALA A 96 6.68 -2.66 -6.99
C ALA A 96 7.47 -3.75 -7.71
N GLU A 97 8.78 -3.53 -7.86
CA GLU A 97 9.75 -4.53 -8.30
C GLU A 97 10.89 -4.61 -7.29
N ALA A 98 11.34 -5.83 -6.99
CA ALA A 98 12.40 -6.10 -6.05
C ALA A 98 13.43 -7.05 -6.66
N VAL A 99 14.71 -6.69 -6.54
CA VAL A 99 15.85 -7.51 -6.94
C VAL A 99 16.25 -8.40 -5.75
N LYS A 100 16.48 -9.69 -6.01
CA LYS A 100 17.04 -10.60 -5.01
C LYS A 100 18.43 -10.14 -4.58
N GLN A 101 18.63 -9.99 -3.26
CA GLN A 101 19.92 -9.64 -2.66
C GLN A 101 20.89 -10.83 -2.61
#